data_AF-A0A4R4IRH3-F1
#
_entry.id   AF-A0A4R4IRH3-F1
#
_cell.length_a   1.000
_cell.length_b   1.000
_cell.length_c   1.000
_cell.angle_alpha   90.00
_cell.angle_beta   90.00
_cell.angle_gamma   90.00
#
_symmetry.space_group_name_H-M   'P 1'
#
loop_
_entity.id
_entity.type
_entity.pdbx_description
1 polymer ?
#
loop_
_entity_poly.entity_id
_entity_poly.type
_entity_poly.pdbx_seq_one_letter_code
_entity_poly.pdbx_strand_id
1 'polypeptide(L)'
;MNQSEFAKLHGVSRKTVTQWKARGWLVLDGDDINVEASNANVERYRKSVTRPDKKTTGNKQGNKSGNNSQGNGSGAESPTKIVERMIAEKGATMTFDEARTLKENFLALLTQLEYEIKSGQVLPYKDMIEAVGQEYSRMRTRLIAIAPEHGPRLRVLASTTNDTEFVQALQEVVYEAMEELSLDDSKQRGES
;
A
#
# COMPACT_ATOMS: atom_id res chain seq x y z
N MET A 1 6.34 49.36 -0.16
CA MET A 1 7.54 49.23 0.72
C MET A 1 8.74 48.80 -0.12
N ASN A 2 9.89 49.44 0.04
CA ASN A 2 11.09 49.15 -0.78
C ASN A 2 11.88 47.93 -0.23
N GLN A 3 12.67 47.26 -1.08
CA GLN A 3 13.50 46.09 -0.75
C GLN A 3 14.42 46.30 0.46
N SER A 4 14.95 47.51 0.64
CA SER A 4 15.83 47.83 1.77
C SER A 4 15.08 47.87 3.10
N GLU A 5 13.84 48.36 3.09
CA GLU A 5 12.98 48.42 4.28
C GLU A 5 12.43 47.03 4.61
N PHE A 6 12.06 46.26 3.59
CA PHE A 6 11.68 44.86 3.71
C PHE A 6 12.81 44.00 4.31
N ALA A 7 14.05 44.23 3.88
CA ALA A 7 15.22 43.56 4.45
C ALA A 7 15.40 43.84 5.96
N LYS A 8 15.24 45.10 6.37
CA LYS A 8 15.31 45.51 7.78
C LYS A 8 14.20 44.89 8.62
N LEU A 9 12.96 44.87 8.10
CA LEU A 9 11.80 44.29 8.79
C LEU A 9 11.98 42.80 9.10
N HIS A 10 12.63 42.05 8.19
CA HIS A 10 12.88 40.62 8.38
C HIS A 10 14.26 40.28 8.97
N GLY A 11 15.08 41.28 9.32
CA GLY A 11 16.42 41.10 9.84
C GLY A 11 17.38 40.37 8.88
N VAL A 12 17.18 40.51 7.56
CA VAL A 12 17.97 39.83 6.53
C VAL A 12 18.73 40.83 5.65
N SER A 13 19.73 40.35 4.90
CA SER A 13 20.46 41.18 3.94
C SER A 13 19.59 41.55 2.72
N ARG A 14 19.84 42.70 2.09
CA ARG A 14 19.19 43.11 0.83
C ARG A 14 19.36 42.06 -0.28
N LYS A 15 20.52 41.40 -0.33
CA LYS A 15 20.82 40.29 -1.26
C LYS A 15 19.86 39.11 -1.08
N THR A 16 19.47 38.81 0.16
CA THR A 16 18.49 37.75 0.47
C THR A 16 17.11 38.11 -0.08
N VAL A 17 16.68 39.36 0.07
CA VAL A 17 15.42 39.87 -0.50
C VAL A 17 15.44 39.84 -2.03
N THR A 18 16.57 40.17 -2.67
CA THR A 18 16.72 40.02 -4.13
C THR A 18 16.61 38.56 -4.58
N GLN A 19 17.17 37.61 -3.81
CA GLN A 19 16.99 36.19 -4.09
C GLN A 19 15.53 35.75 -3.93
N TRP A 20 14.82 36.24 -2.92
CA TRP A 20 13.39 35.97 -2.75
C TRP A 20 12.56 36.54 -3.90
N LYS A 21 12.91 37.73 -4.39
CA LYS A 21 12.32 38.32 -5.60
C LYS A 21 12.54 37.41 -6.82
N ALA A 22 13.77 36.96 -7.05
CA ALA A 22 14.13 36.10 -8.17
C ALA A 22 13.45 34.71 -8.09
N ARG A 23 13.14 34.24 -6.89
CA ARG A 23 12.41 32.99 -6.63
C ARG A 23 10.88 33.16 -6.70
N GLY A 24 10.38 34.37 -6.96
CA GLY A 24 8.95 34.66 -7.05
C GLY A 24 8.22 34.69 -5.70
N TRP A 25 8.95 34.84 -4.58
CA TRP A 25 8.35 34.84 -3.24
C TRP A 25 7.84 36.22 -2.81
N LEU A 26 8.24 37.28 -3.51
CA LEU A 26 7.77 38.63 -3.24
C LEU A 26 6.68 38.99 -4.25
N VAL A 27 5.55 39.46 -3.75
CA VAL A 27 4.46 40.01 -4.57
C VAL A 27 4.72 41.51 -4.70
N LEU A 28 4.85 41.96 -5.95
CA LEU A 28 5.05 43.38 -6.27
C LEU A 28 3.70 44.02 -6.57
N ASP A 29 3.52 45.23 -6.05
CA ASP A 29 2.42 46.13 -6.37
C ASP A 29 3.03 47.39 -7.02
N GLY A 30 3.15 47.36 -8.34
CA GLY A 30 3.94 48.33 -9.09
C GLY A 30 5.44 48.27 -8.73
N ASP A 31 6.00 49.40 -8.29
CA ASP A 31 7.40 49.51 -7.87
C ASP A 31 7.61 49.14 -6.38
N ASP A 32 6.53 48.88 -5.65
CA ASP A 32 6.54 48.58 -4.23
C ASP A 32 6.30 47.09 -3.93
N ILE A 33 6.83 46.62 -2.81
CA ILE A 33 6.55 45.26 -2.31
C ILE A 33 5.24 45.30 -1.51
N ASN A 34 4.29 44.44 -1.87
CA ASN A 34 3.13 44.13 -1.05
C ASN A 34 3.59 43.28 0.13
N VAL A 35 3.66 43.89 1.32
CA VAL A 35 4.27 43.31 2.52
C VAL A 35 3.48 42.11 3.01
N GLU A 36 2.14 42.18 2.99
CA GLU A 36 1.27 41.13 3.52
C GLU A 36 1.35 39.87 2.66
N ALA A 37 1.19 40.01 1.34
CA ALA A 37 1.26 38.88 0.41
C ALA A 37 2.68 38.30 0.32
N SER A 38 3.72 39.15 0.39
CA SER A 38 5.12 38.70 0.41
C SER A 38 5.47 37.98 1.71
N ASN A 39 4.96 38.43 2.86
CA ASN A 39 5.20 37.76 4.14
C ASN A 39 4.55 36.39 4.19
N ALA A 40 3.33 36.26 3.66
CA ALA A 40 2.65 34.97 3.53
C ALA A 40 3.46 33.98 2.68
N ASN A 41 4.03 34.43 1.57
CA ASN A 41 4.89 33.61 0.72
C ASN A 41 6.24 33.29 1.38
N VAL A 42 6.88 34.26 2.02
CA VAL A 42 8.16 34.05 2.70
C VAL A 42 7.98 33.06 3.86
N GLU A 43 6.92 33.14 4.65
CA GLU A 43 6.65 32.13 5.70
C GLU A 43 6.43 30.72 5.12
N ARG A 44 5.70 30.62 4.01
CA ARG A 44 5.46 29.36 3.29
C ARG A 44 6.73 28.73 2.72
N TYR A 45 7.67 29.53 2.20
CA TYR A 45 8.83 29.02 1.47
C TYR A 45 10.17 29.08 2.24
N ARG A 46 10.26 29.84 3.34
CA ARG A 46 11.51 30.00 4.11
C ARG A 46 11.92 28.73 4.86
N LYS A 47 10.97 27.85 5.23
CA LYS A 47 11.26 26.55 5.86
C LYS A 47 11.70 25.47 4.87
N SER A 48 11.44 25.62 3.57
CA SER A 48 11.72 24.60 2.54
C SER A 48 13.07 24.76 1.83
N VAL A 49 13.93 25.71 2.22
CA VAL A 49 15.26 25.88 1.59
C VAL A 49 16.38 25.33 2.46
N THR A 50 16.54 24.01 2.40
CA THR A 50 17.84 23.36 2.46
C THR A 50 17.98 22.43 1.25
N ARG A 51 18.33 23.00 0.09
CA ARG A 51 19.15 22.26 -0.88
C ARG A 51 20.58 22.75 -0.69
N PRO A 52 21.55 21.89 -0.36
CA PRO A 52 22.94 22.29 -0.47
C PRO A 52 23.23 22.56 -1.96
N ASP A 53 23.84 23.70 -2.24
CA ASP A 53 24.37 24.02 -3.57
C ASP A 53 25.27 22.88 -4.03
N LYS A 54 24.86 22.18 -5.09
CA LYS A 54 25.73 21.25 -5.80
C LYS A 54 26.85 22.08 -6.42
N LYS A 55 28.00 22.14 -5.74
CA LYS A 55 29.26 22.62 -6.33
C LYS A 55 29.47 21.90 -7.65
N THR A 56 29.36 22.63 -8.75
CA THR A 56 29.80 22.21 -10.08
C THR A 56 31.33 22.08 -10.05
N THR A 57 31.79 20.88 -9.69
CA THR A 57 33.17 20.48 -9.94
C THR A 57 33.24 20.09 -11.41
N GLY A 58 33.92 20.90 -12.22
CA GLY A 58 34.02 20.71 -13.65
C GLY A 58 34.87 19.48 -13.99
N ASN A 59 34.26 18.48 -14.61
CA ASN A 59 34.99 17.48 -15.38
C ASN A 59 34.84 17.82 -16.86
N LYS A 60 35.82 18.56 -17.38
CA LYS A 60 36.12 18.64 -18.81
C LYS A 60 36.84 17.35 -19.19
N GLN A 61 36.11 16.31 -19.56
CA GLN A 61 36.67 15.23 -20.35
C GLN A 61 35.59 14.67 -21.25
N GLY A 62 35.79 14.86 -22.55
CA GLY A 62 34.79 14.66 -23.57
C GLY A 62 34.38 13.21 -23.73
N ASN A 63 33.19 13.02 -24.28
CA ASN A 63 33.00 11.95 -25.23
C ASN A 63 32.22 12.45 -26.44
N LYS A 64 32.74 12.05 -27.60
CA LYS A 64 32.35 12.48 -28.93
C LYS A 64 30.93 12.02 -29.27
N SER A 65 30.33 12.83 -30.13
CA SER A 65 29.22 12.56 -31.03
C SER A 65 28.92 11.08 -31.30
N GLY A 66 27.65 10.71 -31.16
CA GLY A 66 27.10 9.49 -31.74
C GLY A 66 25.96 8.90 -30.94
N ASN A 67 24.74 9.43 -31.09
CA ASN A 67 23.57 8.56 -31.35
C ASN A 67 22.36 9.35 -31.82
N ASN A 68 22.05 9.25 -33.11
CA ASN A 68 20.70 9.49 -33.62
C ASN A 68 19.84 8.31 -33.16
N SER A 69 19.04 8.49 -32.10
CA SER A 69 17.93 7.59 -31.81
C SER A 69 16.67 8.21 -32.39
N GLN A 70 16.40 7.85 -33.64
CA GLN A 70 15.06 7.92 -34.20
C GLN A 70 14.40 6.59 -33.81
N GLY A 71 13.55 6.62 -32.78
CA GLY A 71 12.87 5.47 -32.23
C GLY A 71 11.51 5.89 -31.66
N ASN A 72 10.47 5.44 -32.34
CA ASN A 72 9.07 5.82 -32.22
C ASN A 72 8.40 5.25 -30.95
N GLY A 73 7.36 5.93 -30.45
CA GLY A 73 6.24 5.24 -29.79
C GLY A 73 6.07 5.41 -28.28
N SER A 74 5.27 6.41 -27.90
CA SER A 74 4.11 6.36 -26.99
C SER A 74 4.03 7.65 -26.17
N GLY A 75 2.86 8.29 -26.22
CA GLY A 75 2.53 9.49 -25.45
C GLY A 75 2.42 9.20 -23.96
N ALA A 76 3.50 8.71 -23.35
CA ALA A 76 3.65 8.69 -21.91
C ALA A 76 3.95 10.12 -21.48
N GLU A 77 2.93 10.80 -20.97
CA GLU A 77 3.11 12.07 -20.27
C GLU A 77 4.24 11.92 -19.24
N SER A 78 5.14 12.91 -19.18
CA SER A 78 6.18 12.89 -18.17
C SER A 78 5.52 12.84 -16.77
N PRO A 79 6.13 12.16 -15.79
CA PRO A 79 5.58 12.08 -14.43
C PRO A 79 5.21 13.43 -13.84
N THR A 80 5.95 14.49 -14.21
CA THR A 80 5.64 15.89 -13.88
C THR A 80 4.31 16.38 -14.45
N LYS A 81 4.00 16.10 -15.72
CA LYS A 81 2.71 16.50 -16.34
C LYS A 81 1.53 15.76 -15.73
N ILE A 82 1.72 14.49 -15.35
CA ILE A 82 0.69 13.71 -14.66
C ILE A 82 0.39 14.31 -13.28
N VAL A 83 1.44 14.69 -12.54
CA VAL A 83 1.31 15.35 -11.23
C VAL A 83 0.65 16.71 -11.38
N GLU A 84 1.03 17.52 -12.36
CA GLU A 84 0.40 18.80 -12.66
C GLU A 84 -1.09 18.65 -12.98
N ARG A 85 -1.46 17.66 -13.79
CA ARG A 85 -2.88 17.35 -14.06
C ARG A 85 -3.62 16.91 -12.79
N MET A 86 -3.05 16.02 -11.98
CA MET A 86 -3.69 15.57 -10.74
C MET A 86 -3.88 16.70 -9.73
N ILE A 87 -2.92 17.61 -9.61
CA ILE A 87 -3.02 18.80 -8.75
C ILE A 87 -4.10 19.74 -9.30
N ALA A 88 -4.21 19.90 -10.62
CA ALA A 88 -5.24 20.71 -11.25
C ALA A 88 -6.66 20.10 -11.10
N GLU A 89 -6.78 18.77 -11.14
CA GLU A 89 -8.05 18.04 -11.09
C GLU A 89 -8.59 17.87 -9.66
N LYS A 90 -7.73 17.53 -8.69
CA LYS A 90 -8.14 17.33 -7.29
C LYS A 90 -7.96 18.56 -6.40
N GLY A 91 -7.14 19.52 -6.83
CA GLY A 91 -6.77 20.68 -6.02
C GLY A 91 -5.86 20.32 -4.86
N ALA A 92 -4.65 20.89 -4.82
CA ALA A 92 -3.84 20.89 -3.60
C ALA A 92 -4.35 21.97 -2.65
N THR A 93 -5.48 21.72 -1.98
CA THR A 93 -6.12 22.66 -1.06
C THR A 93 -5.43 22.73 0.31
N MET A 94 -4.67 21.69 0.67
CA MET A 94 -3.93 21.60 1.93
C MET A 94 -2.52 22.18 1.81
N THR A 95 -2.06 22.82 2.88
CA THR A 95 -0.68 23.28 3.00
C THR A 95 0.28 22.09 3.10
N PHE A 96 1.58 22.30 2.81
CA PHE A 96 2.58 21.23 2.85
C PHE A 96 2.72 20.59 4.23
N ASP A 97 2.68 21.40 5.30
CA ASP A 97 2.79 20.92 6.68
C ASP A 97 1.55 20.09 7.07
N GLU A 98 0.36 20.49 6.63
CA GLU A 98 -0.87 19.71 6.80
C GLU A 98 -0.79 18.38 6.04
N ALA A 99 -0.33 18.39 4.79
CA ALA A 99 -0.15 17.18 3.99
C ALA A 99 0.86 16.21 4.63
N ARG A 100 1.95 16.74 5.19
CA ARG A 100 2.95 15.95 5.91
C ARG A 100 2.39 15.33 7.18
N THR A 101 1.68 16.13 7.97
CA THR A 101 1.03 15.66 9.22
C THR A 101 0.02 14.56 8.91
N LEU A 102 -0.80 14.74 7.89
CA LEU A 102 -1.76 13.74 7.43
C LEU A 102 -1.04 12.45 7.03
N LYS A 103 0.03 12.54 6.24
CA LYS A 103 0.85 11.37 5.85
C LYS A 103 1.40 10.63 7.08
N GLU A 104 1.97 11.35 8.04
CA GLU A 104 2.56 10.76 9.25
C GLU A 104 1.47 10.07 10.11
N ASN A 105 0.31 10.71 10.26
CA ASN A 105 -0.84 10.13 10.98
C ASN A 105 -1.35 8.86 10.29
N PHE A 106 -1.52 8.87 8.97
CA PHE A 106 -1.94 7.69 8.22
C PHE A 106 -0.92 6.56 8.30
N LEU A 107 0.37 6.89 8.26
CA LEU A 107 1.43 5.89 8.41
C LEU A 107 1.36 5.25 9.80
N ALA A 108 1.17 6.04 10.85
CA ALA A 108 1.02 5.53 12.22
C ALA A 108 -0.17 4.56 12.33
N LEU A 109 -1.34 4.94 11.78
CA LEU A 109 -2.53 4.08 11.77
C LEU A 109 -2.32 2.78 10.99
N LEU A 110 -1.62 2.83 9.84
CA LEU A 110 -1.29 1.62 9.08
C LEU A 110 -0.37 0.69 9.88
N THR A 111 0.66 1.24 10.53
CA THR A 111 1.56 0.43 11.36
C THR A 111 0.84 -0.17 12.56
N GLN A 112 -0.14 0.53 13.14
CA GLN A 112 -0.97 0.00 14.20
C GLN A 112 -1.84 -1.14 13.67
N LEU A 113 -2.53 -0.96 12.54
CA LEU A 113 -3.34 -2.03 11.93
C LEU A 113 -2.51 -3.27 11.63
N GLU A 114 -1.29 -3.10 11.10
CA GLU A 114 -0.38 -4.22 10.88
C GLU A 114 0.00 -4.92 12.18
N TYR A 115 0.23 -4.17 13.25
CA TYR A 115 0.48 -4.74 14.57
C TYR A 115 -0.74 -5.54 15.05
N GLU A 116 -1.95 -4.98 14.95
CA GLU A 116 -3.19 -5.63 15.39
C GLU A 116 -3.49 -6.92 14.60
N ILE A 117 -3.18 -6.93 13.29
CA ILE A 117 -3.24 -8.14 12.45
C ILE A 117 -2.21 -9.16 12.93
N LYS A 118 -0.94 -8.76 13.09
CA LYS A 118 0.15 -9.67 13.51
C LYS A 118 -0.03 -10.18 14.95
N SER A 119 -0.63 -9.40 15.83
CA SER A 119 -0.94 -9.78 17.21
C SER A 119 -2.22 -10.62 17.31
N GLY A 120 -2.94 -10.84 16.20
CA GLY A 120 -4.17 -11.63 16.18
C GLY A 120 -5.37 -10.93 16.84
N GLN A 121 -5.32 -9.60 17.03
CA GLN A 121 -6.47 -8.82 17.51
C GLN A 121 -7.51 -8.61 16.41
N VAL A 122 -7.07 -8.58 15.15
CA VAL A 122 -7.95 -8.52 13.98
C VAL A 122 -8.19 -9.92 13.45
N LEU A 123 -9.45 -10.30 13.31
CA LEU A 123 -9.85 -11.58 12.74
C LEU A 123 -9.89 -11.47 11.20
N PRO A 124 -9.03 -12.21 10.46
CA PRO A 124 -9.06 -12.21 8.99
C PRO A 124 -10.24 -13.06 8.50
N TYR A 125 -11.43 -12.46 8.43
CA TYR A 125 -12.67 -13.16 8.10
C TYR A 125 -12.60 -13.91 6.76
N LYS A 126 -11.92 -13.34 5.76
CA LYS A 126 -11.82 -13.92 4.41
C LYS A 126 -11.03 -15.22 4.44
N ASP A 127 -9.84 -15.19 5.03
CA ASP A 127 -8.95 -16.34 5.10
C ASP A 127 -9.58 -17.45 5.97
N MET A 128 -10.27 -17.06 7.05
CA MET A 128 -11.04 -17.99 7.89
C MET A 128 -12.17 -18.67 7.10
N ILE A 129 -12.98 -17.91 6.35
CA ILE A 129 -14.07 -18.46 5.54
C ILE A 129 -13.53 -19.40 4.47
N GLU A 130 -12.40 -19.05 3.84
CA GLU A 130 -11.75 -19.90 2.85
C GLU A 130 -11.26 -21.21 3.46
N ALA A 131 -10.55 -21.15 4.58
CA ALA A 131 -10.09 -22.35 5.31
C ALA A 131 -11.26 -23.25 5.71
N VAL A 132 -12.30 -22.67 6.33
CA VAL A 132 -13.51 -23.42 6.71
C VAL A 132 -14.21 -24.01 5.48
N GLY A 133 -14.31 -23.25 4.39
CA GLY A 133 -14.92 -23.71 3.14
C GLY A 133 -14.19 -24.89 2.52
N GLN A 134 -12.85 -24.91 2.59
CA GLN A 134 -12.04 -26.04 2.14
C GLN A 134 -12.33 -27.29 2.98
N GLU A 135 -12.40 -27.17 4.31
CA GLU A 135 -12.74 -28.28 5.21
C GLU A 135 -14.14 -28.83 4.94
N TYR A 136 -15.15 -27.97 4.76
CA TYR A 136 -16.49 -28.41 4.39
C TYR A 136 -16.53 -29.12 3.03
N SER A 137 -15.73 -28.66 2.06
CA SER A 137 -15.64 -29.30 0.74
C SER A 137 -15.05 -30.71 0.85
N ARG A 138 -14.01 -30.89 1.66
CA ARG A 138 -13.39 -32.19 1.95
C ARG A 138 -14.36 -33.12 2.65
N MET A 139 -14.98 -32.67 3.74
CA MET A 139 -16.00 -33.43 4.48
C MET A 139 -17.14 -33.87 3.54
N ARG A 140 -17.65 -32.96 2.71
CA ARG A 140 -18.68 -33.27 1.71
C ARG A 140 -18.23 -34.36 0.74
N THR A 141 -17.01 -34.25 0.23
CA THR A 141 -16.46 -35.21 -0.74
C THR A 141 -16.33 -36.58 -0.10
N ARG A 142 -15.81 -36.68 1.13
CA ARG A 142 -15.69 -37.94 1.86
C ARG A 142 -17.03 -38.57 2.15
N LEU A 143 -18.00 -37.80 2.65
CA LEU A 143 -19.36 -38.28 2.93
C LEU A 143 -20.05 -38.86 1.68
N ILE A 144 -19.86 -38.22 0.52
CA ILE A 144 -20.40 -38.72 -0.76
C ILE A 144 -19.73 -40.03 -1.17
N ALA A 145 -18.43 -40.19 -0.89
CA ALA A 145 -17.65 -41.37 -1.26
C ALA A 145 -17.98 -42.63 -0.43
N ILE A 146 -18.55 -42.48 0.77
CA ILE A 146 -18.92 -43.62 1.64
C ILE A 146 -19.84 -44.60 0.91
N ALA A 147 -20.85 -44.09 0.21
CA ALA A 147 -21.86 -44.92 -0.44
C ALA A 147 -21.28 -45.82 -1.56
N PRO A 148 -20.51 -45.30 -2.55
CA PRO A 148 -19.89 -46.14 -3.58
C PRO A 148 -18.79 -47.07 -3.02
N GLU A 149 -18.01 -46.64 -2.02
CA GLU A 149 -16.91 -47.45 -1.46
C GLU A 149 -17.41 -48.62 -0.61
N HIS A 150 -18.38 -48.37 0.28
CA HIS A 150 -18.83 -49.37 1.25
C HIS A 150 -20.18 -50.00 0.89
N GLY A 151 -20.90 -49.46 -0.10
CA GLY A 151 -22.20 -49.96 -0.54
C GLY A 151 -22.26 -51.46 -0.84
N PRO A 152 -21.30 -52.04 -1.59
CA PRO A 152 -21.25 -53.49 -1.83
C PRO A 152 -21.08 -54.32 -0.56
N ARG A 153 -20.18 -53.91 0.35
CA ARG A 153 -19.93 -54.59 1.63
C ARG A 153 -21.17 -54.54 2.52
N LEU A 154 -21.80 -53.37 2.63
CA LEU A 154 -23.01 -53.18 3.43
C LEU A 154 -24.19 -54.00 2.89
N ARG A 155 -24.32 -54.13 1.56
CA ARG A 155 -25.36 -54.98 0.95
C ARG A 155 -25.20 -56.45 1.31
N VAL A 156 -23.98 -56.97 1.33
CA VAL A 156 -23.69 -58.36 1.71
C VAL A 156 -23.96 -58.58 3.21
N LEU A 157 -23.56 -57.64 4.06
CA LEU A 157 -23.82 -57.73 5.50
C LEU A 157 -25.32 -57.70 5.80
N ALA A 158 -26.07 -56.82 5.13
CA ALA A 158 -27.52 -56.71 5.27
C ALA A 158 -28.27 -58.00 4.86
N SER A 159 -27.71 -58.83 3.96
CA SER A 159 -28.33 -60.09 3.56
C SER A 159 -27.95 -61.29 4.43
N THR A 160 -26.86 -61.18 5.22
CA THR A 160 -26.21 -62.36 5.83
C THR A 160 -26.18 -62.29 7.36
N THR A 161 -26.46 -61.13 7.96
CA THR A 161 -26.11 -60.83 9.35
C THR A 161 -27.28 -60.21 10.11
N ASN A 162 -27.22 -60.29 11.45
CA ASN A 162 -28.21 -59.64 12.33
C ASN A 162 -28.01 -58.11 12.36
N ASP A 163 -29.07 -57.37 12.68
CA ASP A 163 -29.11 -55.90 12.64
C ASP A 163 -28.00 -55.24 13.48
N THR A 164 -27.61 -55.86 14.59
CA THR A 164 -26.54 -55.37 15.48
C THR A 164 -25.18 -55.33 14.81
N GLU A 165 -24.81 -56.40 14.09
CA GLU A 165 -23.53 -56.49 13.41
C GLU A 165 -23.49 -55.57 12.18
N PHE A 166 -24.64 -55.39 11.51
CA PHE A 166 -24.78 -54.42 10.44
C PHE A 166 -24.57 -52.98 10.93
N VAL A 167 -25.21 -52.60 12.04
CA VAL A 167 -25.04 -51.26 12.64
C VAL A 167 -23.59 -51.03 13.07
N GLN A 168 -22.94 -52.04 13.65
CA GLN A 168 -21.53 -51.95 14.04
C GLN A 168 -20.61 -51.73 12.82
N ALA A 169 -20.81 -52.47 11.74
CA ALA A 169 -20.05 -52.28 10.51
C ALA A 169 -20.27 -50.89 9.89
N LEU A 170 -21.49 -50.33 9.99
CA LEU A 170 -21.78 -48.98 9.54
C LEU A 170 -21.08 -47.92 10.41
N GLN A 171 -21.05 -48.10 11.73
CA GLN A 171 -20.31 -47.23 12.65
C GLN A 171 -18.81 -47.25 12.35
N GLU A 172 -18.23 -48.42 12.11
CA GLU A 172 -16.81 -48.57 11.72
C GLU A 172 -16.48 -47.74 10.48
N VAL A 173 -17.33 -47.82 9.43
CA VAL A 173 -17.16 -47.04 8.20
C VAL A 173 -17.22 -45.52 8.46
N VAL A 174 -18.12 -45.07 9.32
CA VAL A 174 -18.19 -43.64 9.68
C VAL A 174 -16.94 -43.22 10.44
N TYR A 175 -16.48 -44.02 11.40
CA TYR A 175 -15.26 -43.72 12.15
C TYR A 175 -14.01 -43.71 11.27
N GLU A 176 -13.88 -44.66 10.34
CA GLU A 176 -12.80 -44.69 9.35
C GLU A 176 -12.81 -43.41 8.49
N ALA A 177 -13.99 -43.02 7.97
CA ALA A 177 -14.12 -41.80 7.20
C ALA A 177 -13.81 -40.52 7.99
N MET A 178 -14.12 -40.47 9.29
CA MET A 178 -13.76 -39.34 10.16
C MET A 178 -12.25 -39.33 10.48
N GLU A 179 -11.65 -40.49 10.72
CA GLU A 179 -10.22 -40.62 11.01
C GLU A 179 -9.40 -40.15 9.80
N GLU A 180 -9.76 -40.56 8.59
CA GLU A 180 -9.12 -40.08 7.35
C GLU A 180 -9.21 -38.56 7.20
N LEU A 181 -10.38 -37.98 7.50
CA LEU A 181 -10.58 -36.53 7.46
C LEU A 181 -9.68 -35.81 8.47
N SER A 182 -9.44 -36.42 9.64
CA SER A 182 -8.56 -35.88 10.67
C SER A 182 -7.07 -36.04 10.35
N LEU A 183 -6.68 -37.15 9.72
CA LEU A 183 -5.31 -37.45 9.32
C LEU A 183 -4.85 -36.56 8.16
N ASP A 184 -5.73 -36.24 7.22
CA ASP A 184 -5.42 -35.33 6.12
C ASP A 184 -5.10 -33.90 6.61
N ASP A 185 -5.73 -33.41 7.69
CA ASP A 185 -5.36 -32.13 8.34
C ASP A 185 -3.95 -32.23 8.96
N SER A 186 -3.63 -33.35 9.62
CA SER A 186 -2.32 -33.54 10.26
C SER A 186 -1.16 -33.64 9.26
N LYS A 187 -1.37 -34.29 8.10
CA LYS A 187 -0.35 -34.39 7.04
C LYS A 187 -0.09 -33.05 6.37
N GLN A 188 -1.12 -32.23 6.15
CA GLN A 188 -0.97 -30.89 5.56
C GLN A 188 -0.26 -29.90 6.50
N ARG A 189 -0.39 -30.06 7.83
CA ARG A 189 0.35 -29.24 8.81
C ARG A 189 1.80 -29.68 9.02
N GLY A 190 2.20 -30.84 8.50
CA GLY A 190 3.54 -31.43 8.69
C GLY A 190 4.62 -30.97 7.71
N GLU A 191 4.29 -30.13 6.72
CA GLU A 191 5.25 -29.52 5.80
C GLU A 191 5.37 -28.00 6.10
N SER A 192 6.17 -27.64 7.10
CA SER A 192 6.65 -26.28 7.33
C SER A 192 8.00 -26.31 8.05
#